data_AF-A0A9W6FNG8-F1
#
_entry.id   AF-A0A9W6FNG8-F1
#
_cell.length_a   1.000
_cell.length_b   1.000
_cell.length_c   1.000
_cell.angle_alpha   90.00
_cell.angle_beta   90.00
_cell.angle_gamma   90.00
#
_symmetry.space_group_name_H-M   'P 1'
#
loop_
_entity.id
_entity.type
_entity.pdbx_description
1 polymer ?
#
loop_
_entity_poly.entity_id
_entity_poly.type
_entity_poly.pdbx_seq_one_letter_code
_entity_poly.pdbx_strand_id
1 'polypeptide(L)'
;MQRLFHHHLYELGRGVRPLFLMTLATRELPPLLARLERAGIDHFVQQVSPAKANLFFGRDAFVAVARAFVTRPLNALTAEEDFMLGTMLGYDREQQCRRYLTRSGRGLDRPALAAE
;
A
#
# COMPACT_ATOMS: atom_id res chain seq x y z
N MET A 1 -3.65 14.63 -9.92
CA MET A 1 -3.26 13.21 -10.12
C MET A 1 -1.89 13.04 -10.77
N GLN A 2 -1.60 13.69 -11.92
CA GLN A 2 -0.35 13.43 -12.65
C GLN A 2 0.94 13.75 -11.88
N ARG A 3 1.02 14.85 -11.12
CA ARG A 3 2.23 15.20 -10.34
C ARG A 3 2.57 14.16 -9.27
N LEU A 4 1.56 13.65 -8.56
CA LEU A 4 1.72 12.61 -7.54
C LEU A 4 2.27 11.31 -8.15
N PHE A 5 1.72 10.91 -9.30
CA PHE A 5 2.19 9.73 -10.04
C PHE A 5 3.65 9.86 -10.49
N HIS A 6 4.07 11.03 -11.01
CA HIS A 6 5.47 11.25 -11.39
C HIS A 6 6.42 11.18 -10.18
N HIS A 7 5.98 11.71 -9.03
CA HIS A 7 6.78 11.65 -7.80
C HIS A 7 6.98 10.19 -7.34
N HIS A 8 5.92 9.38 -7.38
CA HIS A 8 6.01 7.95 -7.05
C HIS A 8 6.96 7.18 -7.99
N LEU A 9 6.91 7.47 -9.30
CA LEU A 9 7.87 6.88 -10.24
C LEU A 9 9.32 7.25 -9.93
N TYR A 10 9.57 8.49 -9.53
CA TYR A 10 10.91 8.93 -9.13
C TYR A 10 11.40 8.22 -7.85
N GLU A 11 10.54 8.11 -6.84
CA GLU A 11 10.87 7.39 -5.60
C GLU A 11 11.14 5.90 -5.83
N LEU A 12 10.37 5.27 -6.72
CA LEU A 12 10.58 3.87 -7.12
C LEU A 12 11.96 3.70 -7.75
N GLY A 13 12.32 4.58 -8.68
CA GLY A 13 13.63 4.56 -9.35
C GLY A 13 14.80 4.77 -8.38
N ARG A 14 14.57 5.45 -7.25
CA ARG A 14 15.56 5.64 -6.18
C ARG A 14 15.57 4.53 -5.12
N GLY A 15 14.66 3.57 -5.20
CA GLY A 15 14.55 2.48 -4.24
C GLY A 15 14.06 2.89 -2.86
N VAL A 16 13.42 4.06 -2.73
CA VAL A 16 12.93 4.59 -1.43
C VAL A 16 11.73 3.79 -0.93
N ARG A 17 10.81 3.43 -1.83
CA ARG A 17 9.64 2.60 -1.53
C ARG A 17 9.43 1.55 -2.63
N PRO A 18 9.20 0.28 -2.26
CA PRO A 18 9.08 -0.80 -3.23
C PRO A 18 7.66 -0.96 -3.79
N LEU A 19 6.64 -0.43 -3.10
CA LEU A 19 5.23 -0.51 -3.49
C LEU A 19 4.54 0.83 -3.27
N PHE A 20 3.69 1.22 -4.22
CA PHE A 20 2.84 2.39 -4.15
C PHE A 20 1.38 1.98 -4.28
N LEU A 21 0.50 2.71 -3.60
CA LEU A 21 -0.95 2.59 -3.68
C LEU A 21 -1.53 3.96 -4.03
N MET A 22 -2.29 4.02 -5.11
CA MET A 22 -3.12 5.17 -5.46
C MET A 22 -4.59 4.77 -5.50
N THR A 23 -5.44 5.58 -4.90
CA THR A 23 -6.88 5.44 -5.00
C THR A 23 -7.42 6.51 -5.94
N LEU A 24 -8.13 6.10 -7.00
CA LEU A 24 -8.54 7.00 -8.08
C LEU A 24 -9.89 6.58 -8.67
N ALA A 25 -10.48 7.46 -9.50
CA ALA A 25 -11.66 7.10 -10.24
C ALA A 25 -11.33 6.08 -11.34
N THR A 26 -12.20 5.09 -11.57
CA THR A 26 -11.97 4.03 -12.56
C THR A 26 -11.70 4.59 -13.97
N ARG A 27 -12.33 5.72 -14.32
CA ARG A 27 -12.10 6.44 -15.59
C ARG A 27 -10.68 7.00 -15.76
N GLU A 28 -9.95 7.20 -14.67
CA GLU A 28 -8.57 7.74 -14.68
C GLU A 28 -7.52 6.62 -14.80
N LEU A 29 -7.89 5.35 -14.69
CA LEU A 29 -6.97 4.20 -14.77
C LEU A 29 -6.28 4.05 -16.14
N PRO A 30 -6.99 4.07 -17.29
CA PRO A 30 -6.37 3.71 -18.57
C PRO A 30 -5.08 4.47 -18.90
N PRO A 31 -5.00 5.82 -18.77
CA PRO A 31 -3.76 6.53 -19.07
C PRO A 31 -2.62 6.24 -18.07
N LEU A 32 -2.93 5.84 -16.83
CA LEU A 32 -1.92 5.47 -15.84
C LEU A 32 -1.36 4.06 -16.10
N LEU A 33 -2.24 3.10 -16.40
CA LEU A 33 -1.84 1.73 -16.76
C LEU A 33 -0.93 1.72 -17.99
N ALA A 34 -1.34 2.41 -19.06
CA ALA A 34 -0.54 2.54 -20.27
C ALA A 34 0.84 3.20 -20.01
N ARG A 35 0.97 3.98 -18.93
CA ARG A 35 2.26 4.58 -18.55
C ARG A 35 3.12 3.64 -17.71
N LEU A 36 2.52 2.85 -16.81
CA LEU A 36 3.22 1.81 -16.05
C LEU A 36 3.75 0.73 -16.99
N GLU A 37 2.94 0.27 -17.95
CA GLU A 37 3.32 -0.70 -18.97
C GLU A 37 4.50 -0.21 -19.81
N ARG A 38 4.45 1.02 -20.32
CA ARG A 38 5.58 1.62 -21.06
C ARG A 38 6.85 1.77 -20.24
N ALA A 39 6.72 1.90 -18.92
CA ALA A 39 7.86 1.99 -18.01
C ALA A 39 8.34 0.61 -17.53
N GLY A 40 7.68 -0.50 -17.91
CA GLY A 40 7.99 -1.84 -17.44
C GLY A 40 7.74 -2.03 -15.94
N ILE A 41 6.79 -1.29 -15.37
CA ILE A 41 6.49 -1.34 -13.93
C ILE A 41 5.30 -2.25 -13.69
N ASP A 42 5.49 -3.27 -12.84
CA ASP A 42 4.43 -4.19 -12.46
C ASP A 42 3.33 -3.47 -11.67
N HIS A 43 2.10 -3.92 -11.85
CA HIS A 43 0.93 -3.30 -11.27
C HIS A 43 -0.23 -4.26 -11.04
N PHE A 44 -1.08 -3.89 -10.08
CA PHE A 44 -2.28 -4.62 -9.72
C PHE A 44 -3.42 -3.61 -9.48
N VAL A 45 -4.56 -3.86 -10.09
CA VAL A 45 -5.77 -3.05 -9.91
C VAL A 45 -6.76 -3.84 -9.08
N GLN A 46 -7.15 -3.27 -7.94
CA GLN A 46 -8.28 -3.74 -7.16
C GLN A 46 -9.48 -2.81 -7.40
N GLN A 47 -10.56 -3.36 -7.94
CA GLN A 47 -11.82 -2.62 -8.02
C GLN A 47 -12.45 -2.46 -6.64
N VAL A 48 -12.73 -1.22 -6.23
CA VAL A 48 -13.40 -0.91 -4.95
C VAL A 48 -14.89 -0.70 -5.17
N SER A 49 -15.24 -0.03 -6.27
CA SER A 49 -16.61 0.12 -6.76
C SER A 49 -16.57 0.38 -8.28
N PRO A 50 -17.72 0.42 -8.99
CA PRO A 50 -17.73 0.74 -10.41
C PRO A 50 -17.05 2.09 -10.75
N ALA A 51 -17.03 3.03 -9.81
CA ALA A 51 -16.47 4.36 -10.01
C ALA A 51 -15.07 4.55 -9.41
N LYS A 52 -14.57 3.63 -8.57
CA LYS A 52 -13.36 3.81 -7.76
C LYS A 52 -12.51 2.54 -7.74
N ALA A 53 -11.21 2.71 -7.89
CA ALA A 53 -10.24 1.61 -7.86
C ALA A 53 -8.99 1.98 -7.05
N ASN A 54 -8.34 0.96 -6.52
CA ASN A 54 -7.00 1.02 -5.97
C ASN A 54 -6.03 0.49 -7.03
N LEU A 55 -5.05 1.30 -7.39
CA LEU A 55 -3.93 0.95 -8.26
C LEU A 55 -2.67 0.76 -7.41
N PHE A 56 -2.21 -0.47 -7.34
CA PHE A 56 -0.93 -0.86 -6.79
C PHE A 56 0.10 -0.91 -7.91
N PHE A 57 1.30 -0.39 -7.68
CA PHE A 57 2.41 -0.51 -8.64
C PHE A 57 3.76 -0.42 -7.94
N GLY A 58 4.79 -1.04 -8.51
CA GLY A 58 6.11 -1.07 -7.90
C GLY A 58 6.95 -2.26 -8.36
N ARG A 59 7.74 -2.80 -7.44
CA ARG A 59 8.53 -4.02 -7.67
C ARG A 59 7.60 -5.23 -7.75
N ASP A 60 7.87 -6.10 -8.72
CA ASP A 60 7.10 -7.31 -9.03
C ASP A 60 6.74 -8.16 -7.81
N ALA A 61 7.70 -8.50 -6.94
CA ALA A 61 7.47 -9.33 -5.77
C ALA A 61 6.48 -8.67 -4.79
N PHE A 62 6.55 -7.35 -4.61
CA PHE A 62 5.65 -6.61 -3.73
C PHE A 62 4.25 -6.50 -4.34
N VAL A 63 4.16 -6.29 -5.64
CA VAL A 63 2.88 -6.26 -6.37
C VAL A 63 2.22 -7.64 -6.34
N ALA A 64 2.98 -8.72 -6.54
CA ALA A 64 2.49 -10.09 -6.46
C ALA A 64 1.94 -10.44 -5.07
N VAL A 65 2.65 -10.04 -4.01
CA VAL A 65 2.17 -10.22 -2.63
C VAL A 65 0.90 -9.41 -2.37
N ALA A 66 0.84 -8.15 -2.79
CA ALA A 66 -0.38 -7.34 -2.69
C ALA A 66 -1.56 -7.99 -3.44
N ARG A 67 -1.35 -8.47 -4.67
CA ARG A 67 -2.37 -9.18 -5.47
C ARG A 67 -2.90 -10.43 -4.75
N ALA A 68 -2.06 -11.14 -4.01
CA ALA A 68 -2.42 -12.40 -3.37
C ALA A 68 -3.44 -12.23 -2.22
N PHE A 69 -3.31 -11.19 -1.40
CA PHE A 69 -4.16 -11.02 -0.21
C PHE A 69 -5.15 -9.85 -0.30
N VAL A 70 -4.96 -8.88 -1.20
CA VAL A 70 -5.87 -7.73 -1.36
C VAL A 70 -7.07 -8.12 -2.24
N THR A 71 -7.82 -9.12 -1.78
CA THR A 71 -9.01 -9.67 -2.45
C THR A 71 -10.32 -9.04 -1.96
N ARG A 72 -10.24 -8.22 -0.90
CA ARG A 72 -11.34 -7.54 -0.21
C ARG A 72 -11.00 -6.07 0.04
N PRO A 73 -12.00 -5.20 0.28
CA PRO A 73 -11.76 -3.81 0.63
C PRO A 73 -10.71 -3.66 1.75
N LEU A 74 -9.85 -2.64 1.67
CA LEU A 74 -8.70 -2.51 2.58
C LEU A 74 -9.08 -2.42 4.06
N ASN A 75 -10.27 -1.91 4.37
CA ASN A 75 -10.81 -1.85 5.73
C ASN A 75 -11.23 -3.22 6.29
N ALA A 76 -11.33 -4.25 5.44
CA ALA A 76 -11.67 -5.62 5.83
C ALA A 76 -10.45 -6.55 5.90
N LEU A 77 -9.23 -6.02 5.71
CA LEU A 77 -7.99 -6.79 5.90
C LEU A 77 -7.81 -7.17 7.37
N THR A 78 -7.23 -8.35 7.62
CA THR A 78 -6.84 -8.77 8.98
C THR A 78 -5.76 -7.84 9.54
N ALA A 79 -5.46 -7.96 10.85
CA ALA A 79 -4.39 -7.18 11.47
C ALA A 79 -3.03 -7.51 10.82
N GLU A 80 -2.78 -8.79 10.51
CA GLU A 80 -1.57 -9.28 9.85
C GLU A 80 -1.46 -8.75 8.42
N GLU A 81 -2.54 -8.81 7.63
CA GLU A 81 -2.56 -8.32 6.24
C GLU A 81 -2.35 -6.81 6.16
N ASP A 82 -2.97 -6.05 7.05
CA ASP A 82 -2.78 -4.59 7.16
C ASP A 82 -1.37 -4.23 7.63
N PHE A 83 -0.78 -5.03 8.51
CA PHE A 83 0.62 -4.88 8.91
C PHE A 83 1.58 -5.13 7.74
N MET A 84 1.39 -6.23 7.01
CA MET A 84 2.16 -6.57 5.81
C MET A 84 2.04 -5.45 4.78
N LEU A 85 0.82 -5.01 4.48
CA LEU A 85 0.57 -3.95 3.52
C LEU A 85 1.24 -2.62 3.92
N GLY A 86 1.08 -2.21 5.18
CA GLY A 86 1.67 -0.95 5.66
C GLY A 86 3.20 -0.96 5.60
N THR A 87 3.82 -2.11 5.91
CA THR A 87 5.27 -2.29 5.81
C THR A 87 5.74 -2.21 4.34
N MET A 88 5.01 -2.84 3.41
CA MET A 88 5.32 -2.77 1.98
C MET A 88 5.18 -1.36 1.40
N LEU A 89 4.24 -0.57 1.90
CA LEU A 89 4.03 0.84 1.52
C LEU A 89 5.06 1.80 2.16
N GLY A 90 5.96 1.27 3.00
CA GLY A 90 7.02 2.05 3.64
C GLY A 90 6.55 2.91 4.80
N TYR A 91 5.45 2.56 5.46
CA TYR A 91 5.07 3.19 6.73
C TYR A 91 6.10 2.86 7.81
N ASP A 92 6.17 3.75 8.81
CA ASP A 92 7.04 3.56 9.96
C ASP A 92 6.75 2.23 10.67
N ARG A 93 7.81 1.48 10.96
CA ARG A 93 7.71 0.12 11.49
C ARG A 93 7.17 0.11 12.91
N GLU A 94 7.57 1.07 13.75
CA GLU A 94 7.10 1.14 15.13
C GLU A 94 5.60 1.45 15.18
N GLN A 95 5.14 2.42 14.38
CA GLN A 95 3.73 2.73 14.24
C GLN A 95 2.93 1.54 13.71
N GLN A 96 3.46 0.78 12.75
CA GLN A 96 2.83 -0.44 12.26
C GLN A 96 2.73 -1.51 13.36
N CYS A 97 3.77 -1.70 14.18
CA CYS A 97 3.72 -2.61 15.33
C CYS A 97 2.64 -2.19 16.33
N ARG A 98 2.58 -0.91 16.70
CA ARG A 98 1.56 -0.37 17.62
C ARG A 98 0.14 -0.59 17.05
N ARG A 99 -0.06 -0.27 15.77
CA ARG A 99 -1.34 -0.47 15.06
C ARG A 99 -1.74 -1.95 15.00
N TYR A 100 -0.80 -2.85 14.73
CA TYR A 100 -1.06 -4.30 14.73
C TYR A 100 -1.58 -4.77 16.09
N LEU A 101 -0.86 -4.45 17.17
CA LEU A 101 -1.21 -4.86 18.54
C LEU A 101 -2.61 -4.36 18.94
N THR A 102 -2.92 -3.11 18.61
CA THR A 102 -4.26 -2.53 18.84
C THR A 102 -5.34 -3.29 18.05
N ARG A 103 -5.14 -3.54 16.75
CA ARG A 103 -6.14 -4.23 15.92
C ARG A 103 -6.28 -5.72 16.24
N SER A 104 -5.24 -6.37 16.75
CA SER A 104 -5.27 -7.78 17.13
C SER A 104 -5.84 -8.02 18.53
N GLY A 105 -6.24 -6.97 19.26
CA GLY A 105 -6.67 -7.08 20.66
C GLY A 105 -5.54 -7.48 21.62
N ARG A 106 -4.28 -7.33 21.21
CA ARG A 106 -3.07 -7.63 21.99
C ARG A 106 -2.36 -6.34 22.41
N GLY A 107 -3.16 -5.32 22.74
CA GLY A 107 -2.64 -3.98 23.05
C GLY A 107 -1.53 -4.06 24.09
N LEU A 108 -0.56 -3.17 23.98
CA LEU A 108 0.46 -3.02 25.02
C LEU A 108 -0.23 -2.43 26.25
N ASP A 109 -0.72 -3.29 27.15
CA ASP A 109 -0.94 -2.91 28.55
C ASP A 109 0.44 -2.74 29.18
N ARG A 110 1.10 -1.62 28.92
CA ARG A 110 2.30 -1.26 29.65
C ARG A 110 2.16 0.16 30.19
N PRO A 111 2.26 0.36 31.52
CA PRO A 111 2.45 1.69 32.06
C PRO A 111 3.70 2.29 31.39
N ALA A 112 3.63 3.57 31.07
CA ALA A 112 4.72 4.31 30.48
C ALA A 112 6.03 3.93 31.20
N LEU A 113 7.07 3.60 30.43
CA LEU A 113 8.42 3.50 30.97
C LEU A 113 8.66 4.79 31.76
N ALA A 114 8.75 4.66 33.08
CA ALA A 114 9.12 5.77 33.95
C ALA A 114 10.44 6.31 33.43
N ALA A 115 10.41 7.53 32.91
CA ALA A 115 11.61 8.28 32.63
C ALA A 115 12.24 8.59 34.00
N GLU A 116 13.42 8.02 34.25
CA GLU A 116 14.33 8.52 35.30
C GLU A 116 14.85 9.93 34.93
#